data_AF-A0A7S8ES54-F1
#
_entry.id   AF-A0A7S8ES54-F1
#
_cell.length_a   1.000
_cell.length_b   1.000
_cell.length_c   1.000
_cell.angle_alpha   90.00
_cell.angle_beta   90.00
_cell.angle_gamma   90.00
#
_symmetry.space_group_name_H-M   'P 1'
#
loop_
_entity.id
_entity.type
_entity.pdbx_description
1 polymer ?
#
loop_
_entity_poly.entity_id
_entity_poly.type
_entity_poly.pdbx_seq_one_letter_code
_entity_poly.pdbx_strand_id
1 'polypeptide(L)'
;MASAPSPARRPAARPKRAKKTLGDDFLAAVRADFRAHGAGVIAEVRADKPDQYLKIVLSVLPKDVNVTINHLDALSDDEIRQRIRALEAAVRPFLLGEDGVSGAAGGTGPQKAH
;
A
#
# COMPACT_ATOMS: atom_id res chain seq x y z
N MET A 1 3.66 -33.08 53.52
CA MET A 1 3.03 -32.87 52.21
C MET A 1 2.60 -31.41 52.14
N ALA A 2 3.35 -30.56 51.43
CA ALA A 2 3.10 -29.13 51.36
C ALA A 2 2.07 -28.84 50.25
N SER A 3 0.95 -28.22 50.62
CA SER A 3 -0.12 -27.82 49.70
C SER A 3 0.32 -26.58 48.92
N ALA A 4 0.27 -26.63 47.60
CA ALA A 4 0.59 -25.51 46.72
C ALA A 4 -0.55 -24.46 46.74
N PRO A 5 -0.26 -23.15 46.74
CA PRO A 5 -1.29 -22.13 46.70
C PRO A 5 -1.83 -21.94 45.27
N SER A 6 -3.14 -21.74 45.20
CA SER A 6 -3.94 -21.53 43.99
C SER A 6 -3.51 -20.27 43.20
N PRO A 7 -3.49 -20.28 41.85
CA PRO A 7 -3.09 -19.12 41.07
C PRO A 7 -4.16 -18.01 41.14
N ALA A 8 -3.77 -16.86 41.70
CA ALA A 8 -4.57 -15.66 41.73
C ALA A 8 -5.00 -15.25 40.30
N ARG A 9 -6.31 -15.27 40.06
CA ARG A 9 -6.94 -14.80 38.81
C ARG A 9 -6.66 -13.31 38.63
N ARG A 10 -5.74 -12.96 37.73
CA ARG A 10 -5.50 -11.56 37.34
C ARG A 10 -6.79 -10.97 36.74
N PRO A 11 -7.23 -9.77 37.15
CA PRO A 11 -8.37 -9.13 36.52
C PRO A 11 -8.01 -8.82 35.07
N ALA A 12 -8.82 -9.33 34.13
CA ALA A 12 -8.68 -9.02 32.72
C ALA A 12 -8.76 -7.50 32.54
N ALA A 13 -7.74 -6.91 31.91
CA ALA A 13 -7.71 -5.49 31.62
C ALA A 13 -8.95 -5.14 30.79
N ARG A 14 -9.83 -4.30 31.36
CA ARG A 14 -11.01 -3.77 30.68
C ARG A 14 -10.54 -3.14 29.36
N PRO A 15 -11.17 -3.45 28.20
CA PRO A 15 -10.76 -2.85 26.94
C PRO A 15 -10.88 -1.33 27.10
N LYS A 16 -9.76 -0.63 26.90
CA LYS A 16 -9.68 0.82 26.99
C LYS A 16 -10.54 1.38 25.86
N ARG A 17 -11.81 1.65 26.17
CA ARG A 17 -12.75 2.28 25.24
C ARG A 17 -12.13 3.61 24.85
N ALA A 18 -11.58 3.69 23.63
CA ALA A 18 -11.07 4.93 23.09
C ALA A 18 -12.21 5.94 23.19
N LYS A 19 -12.03 6.97 24.03
CA LYS A 19 -13.03 8.02 24.19
C LYS A 19 -13.01 8.79 22.87
N LYS A 20 -14.12 8.73 22.12
CA LYS A 20 -14.31 9.64 20.99
C LYS A 20 -14.10 11.05 21.50
N THR A 21 -13.19 11.75 20.84
CA THR A 21 -12.85 13.12 21.20
C THR A 21 -13.80 14.08 20.47
N LEU A 22 -13.93 15.29 20.99
CA LEU A 22 -14.61 16.38 20.27
C LEU A 22 -14.00 16.60 18.86
N GLY A 23 -12.70 16.34 18.72
CA GLY A 23 -12.01 16.39 17.43
C GLY A 23 -12.49 15.34 16.42
N ASP A 24 -12.80 14.12 16.89
CA ASP A 24 -13.32 13.06 16.03
C ASP A 24 -14.72 13.41 15.49
N ASP A 25 -15.58 13.96 16.36
CA ASP A 25 -16.93 14.37 16.00
C ASP A 25 -16.92 15.58 15.05
N PHE A 26 -16.01 16.55 15.28
CA PHE A 26 -15.79 17.66 14.35
C PHE A 26 -15.34 17.17 12.96
N LEU A 27 -14.36 16.27 12.91
CA LEU A 27 -13.89 15.73 11.63
C LEU A 27 -14.97 14.92 10.90
N ALA A 28 -15.81 14.21 11.65
CA ALA A 28 -16.97 13.50 11.10
C ALA A 28 -17.99 14.48 10.50
N ALA A 29 -18.28 15.59 11.18
CA ALA A 29 -19.17 16.63 10.69
C ALA A 29 -18.63 17.30 9.42
N VAL A 30 -17.36 17.71 9.41
CA VAL A 30 -16.70 18.31 8.22
C VAL A 30 -16.72 17.35 7.03
N ARG A 31 -16.52 16.04 7.26
CA ARG A 31 -16.58 15.03 6.20
C ARG A 31 -17.99 14.86 5.65
N ALA A 32 -19.01 14.89 6.50
CA ALA A 32 -20.40 14.80 6.08
C ALA A 32 -20.80 16.04 5.25
N ASP A 33 -20.41 17.23 5.71
CA ASP A 33 -20.62 18.49 5.00
C ASP A 33 -19.95 18.49 3.62
N PHE A 34 -18.68 18.09 3.54
CA PHE A 34 -17.97 17.99 2.27
C PHE A 34 -18.61 16.97 1.31
N ARG A 35 -19.17 15.86 1.80
CA ARG A 35 -19.89 14.89 0.97
C ARG A 35 -21.20 15.46 0.41
N ALA A 36 -21.90 16.28 1.19
CA ALA A 36 -23.18 16.86 0.78
C ALA A 36 -22.99 18.08 -0.13
N HIS A 37 -21.99 18.92 0.14
CA HIS A 37 -21.86 20.24 -0.46
C HIS A 37 -20.53 20.50 -1.17
N GLY A 38 -19.50 19.70 -0.91
CA GLY A 38 -18.13 19.97 -1.34
C GLY A 38 -17.98 20.11 -2.85
N ALA A 39 -18.66 19.31 -3.66
CA ALA A 39 -18.60 19.41 -5.12
C ALA A 39 -19.18 20.75 -5.63
N GLY A 40 -20.28 21.22 -5.03
CA GLY A 40 -20.90 22.50 -5.37
C GLY A 40 -19.98 23.66 -5.00
N VAL A 41 -19.44 23.66 -3.77
CA VAL A 41 -18.50 24.69 -3.31
C VAL A 41 -17.23 24.72 -4.18
N ILE A 42 -16.70 23.56 -4.57
CA ILE A 42 -15.54 23.49 -5.48
C ILE A 42 -15.86 24.11 -6.84
N ALA A 43 -17.05 23.86 -7.38
CA ALA A 43 -17.48 24.42 -8.65
C ALA A 43 -17.64 25.95 -8.58
N GLU A 44 -18.26 26.46 -7.52
CA GLU A 44 -18.40 27.90 -7.26
C GLU A 44 -17.03 28.58 -7.10
N VAL A 45 -16.14 28.02 -6.27
CA VAL A 45 -14.79 28.57 -6.08
C VAL A 45 -13.99 28.55 -7.38
N ARG A 46 -14.17 27.54 -8.24
CA ARG A 46 -13.52 27.50 -9.56
C ARG A 46 -14.02 28.62 -10.47
N ALA A 47 -15.31 28.94 -10.42
CA ALA A 47 -15.90 30.00 -11.23
C ALA A 47 -15.54 31.40 -10.71
N ASP A 48 -15.65 31.62 -9.40
CA ASP A 48 -15.51 32.95 -8.80
C ASP A 48 -14.05 33.31 -8.46
N LYS A 49 -13.23 32.32 -8.10
CA LYS A 49 -11.85 32.50 -7.60
C LYS A 49 -10.91 31.41 -8.14
N PRO A 50 -10.66 31.39 -9.47
CA PRO A 50 -9.89 30.33 -10.11
C PRO A 50 -8.45 30.21 -9.58
N ASP A 51 -7.81 31.31 -9.20
CA ASP A 51 -6.47 31.31 -8.61
C ASP A 51 -6.45 30.63 -7.23
N GLN A 52 -7.49 30.81 -6.41
CA GLN A 52 -7.62 30.15 -5.12
C GLN A 52 -7.91 28.66 -5.29
N TYR A 53 -8.74 28.29 -6.27
CA TYR A 53 -8.98 26.89 -6.64
C TYR A 53 -7.68 26.16 -6.99
N LEU A 54 -6.83 26.76 -7.84
CA LEU A 54 -5.55 26.15 -8.23
C LEU A 54 -4.58 26.00 -7.04
N LYS A 55 -4.55 26.96 -6.11
CA LYS A 55 -3.77 26.84 -4.87
C LYS A 55 -4.25 25.69 -3.97
N ILE A 56 -5.57 25.49 -3.87
CA ILE A 56 -6.14 24.36 -3.14
C ILE A 56 -5.72 23.05 -3.82
N VAL A 57 -5.88 22.93 -5.14
CA VAL A 57 -5.47 21.73 -5.89
C VAL A 57 -3.99 21.42 -5.65
N LEU A 58 -3.12 22.44 -5.70
CA LEU A 58 -1.68 22.27 -5.44
C LEU A 58 -1.39 21.81 -3.99
N SER A 59 -2.19 22.20 -3.00
CA SER A 59 -1.95 21.87 -1.59
C SER A 59 -2.38 20.46 -1.21
N VAL A 60 -3.33 19.85 -1.96
CA VAL A 60 -3.75 18.45 -1.75
C VAL A 60 -2.80 17.47 -2.45
N LEU A 61 -2.07 17.92 -3.46
CA LEU A 61 -1.09 17.10 -4.13
C LEU A 61 0.09 16.79 -3.19
N PRO A 62 0.60 15.55 -3.18
CA PRO A 62 1.84 15.23 -2.48
C PRO A 62 2.96 16.17 -2.96
N LYS A 63 3.62 16.87 -2.04
CA LYS A 63 4.70 17.82 -2.38
C LYS A 63 5.90 17.10 -2.99
N ASP A 64 6.10 15.86 -2.56
CA ASP A 64 7.09 14.94 -3.08
C ASP A 64 6.36 13.85 -3.86
N VAL A 65 5.93 14.17 -5.08
CA VAL A 65 5.57 13.10 -6.02
C VAL A 65 6.89 12.42 -6.40
N ASN A 66 7.33 11.48 -5.57
CA ASN A 66 8.32 10.49 -5.97
C ASN A 66 7.60 9.56 -6.94
N VAL A 67 7.35 10.04 -8.16
CA VAL A 67 7.07 9.18 -9.30
C VAL A 67 8.26 8.24 -9.31
N THR A 68 8.05 6.99 -8.92
CA THR A 68 8.96 5.93 -9.29
C THR A 68 8.86 5.86 -10.80
N ILE A 69 9.58 6.75 -11.48
CA ILE A 69 9.86 6.65 -12.90
C ILE A 69 10.49 5.28 -12.98
N ASN A 70 9.78 4.33 -13.60
CA ASN A 70 10.42 3.11 -14.01
C ASN A 70 11.55 3.58 -14.92
N HIS A 71 12.76 3.65 -14.35
CA HIS A 71 13.97 4.10 -15.05
C HIS A 71 14.33 3.20 -16.22
N LEU A 72 13.47 2.25 -16.59
CA LEU A 72 13.51 1.45 -17.79
C LEU A 72 12.93 2.21 -18.99
N ASP A 73 11.92 3.06 -18.79
CA ASP A 73 11.25 3.81 -19.89
C ASP A 73 12.14 4.93 -20.46
N ALA A 74 13.17 5.33 -19.73
CA ALA A 74 14.13 6.37 -20.11
C ALA A 74 15.46 5.81 -20.68
N LEU A 75 15.58 4.49 -20.83
CA LEU A 75 16.79 3.86 -21.35
C LEU A 75 16.67 3.62 -22.84
N SER A 76 17.78 3.79 -23.53
CA SER A 76 17.94 3.23 -24.86
C SER A 76 17.94 1.69 -24.80
N ASP A 77 17.57 1.06 -25.92
CA ASP A 77 17.63 -0.40 -26.05
C ASP A 77 19.02 -0.96 -25.74
N ASP A 78 20.09 -0.22 -26.05
CA ASP A 78 21.47 -0.64 -25.78
C ASP A 78 21.80 -0.66 -24.28
N GLU A 79 21.32 0.33 -23.53
CA GLU A 79 21.45 0.37 -22.08
C GLU A 79 20.62 -0.73 -21.41
N ILE A 80 19.43 -1.03 -21.94
CA ILE A 80 18.61 -2.16 -21.49
C ILE A 80 19.36 -3.48 -21.71
N ARG A 81 19.92 -3.70 -22.90
CA ARG A 81 20.72 -4.90 -23.21
C ARG A 81 21.95 -5.03 -22.32
N GLN A 82 22.65 -3.94 -22.04
CA GLN A 82 23.79 -3.94 -21.12
C GLN A 82 23.40 -4.37 -19.70
N ARG A 83 22.28 -3.86 -19.19
CA ARG A 83 21.77 -4.22 -17.87
C ARG A 83 21.32 -5.67 -17.78
N ILE A 84 20.66 -6.20 -18.81
CA ILE A 84 20.28 -7.62 -18.87
C ILE A 84 21.53 -8.50 -18.78
N ARG A 85 22.58 -8.21 -19.57
CA ARG A 85 23.83 -8.99 -19.51
C ARG A 85 24.51 -8.91 -18.14
N ALA A 86 24.51 -7.75 -17.50
CA ALA A 86 25.06 -7.59 -16.16
C ALA A 86 24.27 -8.40 -15.12
N LEU A 87 22.94 -8.41 -15.23
CA LEU A 87 22.07 -9.19 -14.35
C LEU A 87 22.25 -10.70 -14.57
N GLU A 88 22.30 -11.14 -15.82
CA GLU A 88 22.59 -12.54 -16.17
C GLU A 88 23.93 -12.98 -15.57
N ALA A 89 24.99 -12.17 -15.68
CA ALA A 89 26.28 -12.48 -15.08
C ALA A 89 26.23 -12.58 -13.55
N ALA A 90 25.42 -11.74 -12.90
CA ALA A 90 25.26 -11.75 -11.45
C ALA A 90 24.42 -12.93 -10.95
N VAL A 91 23.39 -13.34 -11.69
CA VAL A 91 22.44 -14.39 -11.30
C VAL A 91 22.90 -15.79 -11.71
N ARG A 92 23.64 -15.91 -12.81
CA ARG A 92 24.11 -17.18 -13.35
C ARG A 92 24.86 -18.08 -12.36
N PRO A 93 25.72 -17.58 -11.44
CA PRO A 93 26.33 -18.41 -10.40
C PRO A 93 25.32 -19.06 -9.45
N PHE A 94 24.16 -18.43 -9.23
CA PHE A 94 23.09 -18.96 -8.39
C PHE A 94 22.21 -19.98 -9.11
N LEU A 95 22.15 -19.92 -10.45
CA LEU A 95 21.41 -20.88 -11.28
C LEU A 95 22.23 -22.14 -11.62
N LEU A 96 23.55 -22.05 -11.56
CA LEU A 96 24.48 -23.14 -11.89
C LEU A 96 25.06 -23.85 -10.66
N GLY A 97 24.62 -23.47 -9.45
CA GLY A 97 24.90 -24.24 -8.23
C GLY A 97 24.10 -25.55 -8.24
N GLU A 98 24.73 -26.64 -7.82
CA GLU A 98 24.26 -28.04 -7.93
C GLU A 98 23.02 -28.41 -7.08
N ASP A 99 22.23 -27.44 -6.64
CA ASP A 99 20.92 -27.68 -6.00
C ASP A 99 19.84 -27.03 -6.85
N GLY A 100 19.45 -27.74 -7.90
CA GLY A 100 18.37 -27.34 -8.79
C GLY A 100 17.10 -27.02 -8.01
N VAL A 101 16.54 -25.83 -8.22
CA VAL A 101 15.13 -25.55 -7.92
C VAL A 101 14.29 -26.40 -8.88
N SER A 102 14.04 -27.63 -8.46
CA SER A 102 12.99 -28.52 -8.98
C SER A 102 11.66 -28.01 -8.44
N GLY A 103 11.11 -26.97 -9.09
CA GLY A 103 9.72 -26.56 -8.91
C GLY A 103 8.80 -27.56 -9.60
N ALA A 104 8.28 -28.51 -8.83
CA ALA A 104 7.35 -29.54 -9.29
C ALA A 104 6.09 -28.95 -9.95
N ALA A 105 5.87 -29.28 -11.22
CA ALA A 105 4.58 -29.19 -11.89
C ALA A 105 4.19 -30.59 -12.42
N GLY A 106 3.94 -31.52 -11.49
CA GLY A 106 3.32 -32.81 -11.77
C GLY A 106 1.82 -32.71 -11.52
N GLY A 107 1.05 -32.38 -12.56
CA GLY A 107 -0.41 -32.30 -12.51
C GLY A 107 -1.05 -33.02 -13.70
N THR A 108 -0.86 -34.33 -13.80
CA THR A 108 -1.63 -35.18 -14.73
C THR A 108 -2.92 -35.66 -14.05
N GLY A 109 -4.02 -34.96 -14.31
CA GLY A 109 -5.38 -35.44 -14.02
C GLY A 109 -5.85 -36.43 -15.09
N PRO A 110 -6.71 -37.41 -14.75
CA PRO A 110 -7.09 -38.49 -15.66
C PRO A 110 -8.05 -38.03 -16.75
N GLN A 111 -7.75 -38.38 -18.00
CA GLN A 111 -8.61 -38.17 -19.15
C GLN A 111 -9.75 -39.21 -19.10
N LYS A 112 -10.98 -38.76 -18.81
CA LYS A 112 -12.18 -39.60 -18.94
C LYS A 112 -12.58 -39.71 -20.41
N ALA A 113 -12.81 -40.95 -20.83
CA ALA A 113 -13.43 -41.31 -22.09
C ALA A 113 -14.87 -40.78 -22.18
N HIS A 114 -15.25 -40.30 -23.37
CA HIS A 114 -16.58 -40.43 -23.95
C HIS A 114 -16.49 -40.27 -25.47
#